data_AF-A0A2V7Q6R3-F1
#
_entry.id   AF-A0A2V7Q6R3-F1
#
_cell.length_a   1.000
_cell.length_b   1.000
_cell.length_c   1.000
_cell.angle_alpha   90.00
_cell.angle_beta   90.00
_cell.angle_gamma   90.00
#
_symmetry.space_group_name_H-M   'P 1'
#
loop_
_entity.id
_entity.type
_entity.pdbx_description
1 polymer ?
#
loop_
_entity_poly.entity_id
_entity_poly.type
_entity_poly.pdbx_seq_one_letter_code
_entity_poly.pdbx_strand_id
1 'polypeptide(L)'
;MTATASLSPTVSWTPNCLIDQLVIEEPLPPSVGGVHSVWVITARTPGQGQAAPIRYGSVPASMEELVASEPLVMGHSYRIRVSASGAALGEIPFAYWAPD
;
A
#
# COMPACT_ATOMS: atom_id res chain seq x y z
N MET A 1 -8.77 -8.75 3.14
CA MET A 1 -7.84 -7.61 3.07
C MET A 1 -8.60 -6.36 3.49
N THR A 2 -8.03 -5.52 4.35
CA THR A 2 -8.67 -4.32 4.90
C THR A 2 -7.65 -3.19 5.09
N ALA A 3 -8.12 -1.94 5.07
CA ALA A 3 -7.32 -0.75 5.36
C ALA A 3 -8.14 0.23 6.23
N THR A 4 -7.51 0.89 7.21
CA THR A 4 -8.18 1.91 8.04
C THR A 4 -8.26 3.25 7.30
N ALA A 5 -9.43 3.87 7.22
CA ALA A 5 -9.57 5.20 6.63
C ALA A 5 -8.97 6.27 7.57
N SER A 6 -7.74 6.70 7.30
CA SER A 6 -7.00 7.68 8.10
C SER A 6 -5.84 8.27 7.29
N LEU A 7 -5.14 9.29 7.82
CA LEU A 7 -3.90 9.83 7.23
C LEU A 7 -2.71 8.85 7.29
N SER A 8 -2.82 7.78 8.07
CA SER A 8 -1.79 6.75 8.20
C SER A 8 -2.43 5.37 8.19
N PRO A 9 -3.01 4.95 7.06
CA PRO A 9 -3.79 3.71 6.99
C PRO A 9 -2.96 2.52 7.44
N THR A 10 -3.58 1.66 8.24
CA THR A 10 -3.04 0.35 8.60
C THR A 10 -3.66 -0.67 7.66
N VAL A 11 -2.82 -1.37 6.91
CA VAL A 11 -3.18 -2.39 5.94
C VAL A 11 -3.03 -3.77 6.55
N SER A 12 -4.08 -4.58 6.47
CA SER A 12 -4.12 -5.93 7.03
C SER A 12 -4.70 -6.94 6.04
N TRP A 13 -4.22 -8.18 6.09
CA TRP A 13 -4.72 -9.26 5.23
C TRP A 13 -4.77 -10.61 5.94
N THR A 14 -5.56 -11.52 5.38
CA THR A 14 -5.78 -12.89 5.85
C THR A 14 -5.79 -13.83 4.64
N PRO A 15 -5.10 -14.99 4.70
CA PRO A 15 -4.22 -15.43 5.80
C PRO A 15 -3.03 -14.49 5.97
N ASN A 16 -2.44 -14.44 7.17
CA ASN A 16 -1.32 -13.54 7.47
C ASN A 16 0.00 -14.06 6.88
N CYS A 17 0.10 -14.07 5.56
CA CYS A 17 1.30 -14.47 4.83
C CYS A 17 2.29 -13.31 4.71
N LEU A 18 3.57 -13.66 4.50
CA LEU A 18 4.59 -12.69 4.11
C LEU A 18 4.31 -12.19 2.69
N ILE A 19 4.48 -10.88 2.49
CA ILE A 19 4.34 -10.21 1.20
C ILE A 19 5.70 -9.70 0.76
N ASP A 20 5.96 -9.76 -0.55
CA ASP A 20 7.18 -9.22 -1.12
C ASP A 20 7.00 -7.79 -1.61
N GLN A 21 5.77 -7.33 -1.83
CA GLN A 21 5.52 -5.99 -2.31
C GLN A 21 4.19 -5.44 -1.83
N LEU A 22 4.21 -4.16 -1.44
CA LEU A 22 3.01 -3.35 -1.22
C LEU A 22 3.15 -2.08 -2.04
N VAL A 23 2.14 -1.80 -2.85
CA VAL A 23 2.03 -0.61 -3.71
C VAL A 23 0.75 0.12 -3.31
N ILE A 24 0.85 1.42 -3.03
CA ILE A 24 -0.30 2.30 -2.93
C ILE A 24 -0.26 3.27 -4.09
N GLU A 25 -1.38 3.34 -4.80
CA GLU A 25 -1.55 4.14 -6.00
C GLU A 25 -2.76 5.07 -5.83
N GLU A 26 -2.65 6.27 -6.37
CA GLU A 26 -3.76 7.16 -6.62
C GLU A 26 -4.20 7.02 -8.08
N PRO A 27 -5.45 6.59 -8.36
CA PRO A 27 -6.01 6.65 -9.69
C PRO A 27 -6.21 8.11 -10.09
N LEU A 28 -5.52 8.54 -11.14
CA LEU A 28 -5.65 9.89 -11.67
C LEU A 28 -6.51 9.89 -12.94
N PRO A 29 -7.10 11.05 -13.31
CA PRO A 29 -7.76 11.17 -14.61
C PRO A 29 -6.82 10.74 -15.76
N PRO A 30 -7.33 10.10 -16.83
CA PRO A 30 -6.50 9.66 -17.95
C PRO A 30 -5.68 10.78 -18.59
N SER A 31 -6.17 12.02 -18.54
CA SER A 31 -5.51 13.21 -19.07
C SER A 31 -4.18 13.56 -18.40
N VAL A 32 -3.91 13.04 -17.20
CA VAL A 32 -2.70 13.34 -16.41
C VAL A 32 -1.83 12.12 -16.11
N GLY A 33 -2.12 10.95 -16.70
CA GLY A 33 -1.26 9.76 -16.60
C GLY A 33 -1.93 8.51 -16.02
N GLY A 34 -3.19 8.58 -15.59
CA GLY A 34 -4.01 7.42 -15.22
C GLY A 34 -3.74 6.80 -13.84
N VAL A 35 -2.49 6.66 -13.42
CA VAL A 35 -2.12 6.13 -12.09
C VAL A 35 -0.84 6.80 -11.59
N HIS A 36 -0.83 7.21 -10.33
CA HIS A 36 0.34 7.75 -9.63
C HIS A 36 0.68 6.87 -8.42
N SER A 37 1.91 6.38 -8.32
CA SER A 37 2.35 5.58 -7.17
C SER A 37 2.75 6.52 -6.03
N VAL A 38 2.01 6.48 -4.92
CA VAL A 38 2.24 7.35 -3.76
C VAL A 38 3.06 6.70 -2.65
N TRP A 39 3.21 5.37 -2.69
CA TRP A 39 4.11 4.64 -1.79
C TRP A 39 4.38 3.24 -2.32
N VAL A 40 5.65 2.82 -2.32
CA VAL A 40 6.02 1.46 -2.73
C VAL A 40 7.09 0.94 -1.79
N ILE A 41 6.81 -0.20 -1.16
CA ILE A 41 7.79 -0.98 -0.41
C ILE A 41 7.91 -2.39 -0.99
N THR A 42 9.12 -2.93 -0.98
CA THR A 42 9.43 -4.29 -1.46
C THR A 42 10.32 -5.01 -0.47
N ALA A 43 10.30 -6.34 -0.45
CA ALA A 43 11.19 -7.14 0.37
C ALA A 43 12.64 -6.96 -0.08
N ARG A 44 13.56 -6.77 0.88
CA ARG A 44 15.00 -6.73 0.61
C ARG A 44 15.54 -8.09 0.14
N THR A 45 14.89 -9.16 0.57
CA THR A 45 15.20 -10.53 0.18
C THR A 45 13.90 -11.22 -0.23
N PRO A 46 13.80 -11.75 -1.47
CA PRO A 46 12.58 -12.41 -1.94
C PRO A 46 12.11 -13.52 -1.01
N GLY A 47 10.81 -13.55 -0.69
CA GLY A 47 10.19 -14.51 0.23
C GLY A 47 10.42 -14.19 1.72
N GLN A 48 11.18 -13.15 2.05
CA GLN A 48 11.43 -12.70 3.43
C GLN A 48 10.87 -11.30 3.69
N GLY A 49 9.76 -10.93 3.06
CA GLY A 49 9.18 -9.61 3.28
C GLY A 49 8.44 -9.47 4.61
N GLN A 50 7.23 -8.95 4.59
CA GLN A 50 6.53 -8.55 5.81
C GLN A 50 5.14 -9.19 5.91
N ALA A 51 4.75 -9.58 7.13
CA ALA A 51 3.39 -10.01 7.45
C ALA A 51 2.52 -8.80 7.83
N ALA A 52 1.20 -8.92 7.71
CA ALA A 52 0.28 -7.92 8.23
C ALA A 52 0.41 -7.77 9.77
N PRO A 53 0.13 -6.58 10.32
CA PRO A 53 -0.25 -5.35 9.62
C PRO A 53 0.96 -4.53 9.13
N ILE A 54 0.73 -3.68 8.13
CA ILE A 54 1.68 -2.63 7.72
C ILE A 54 1.02 -1.27 7.87
N ARG A 55 1.69 -0.34 8.54
CA ARG A 55 1.27 1.06 8.65
C ARG A 55 1.87 1.88 7.52
N TYR A 56 1.04 2.70 6.87
CA TYR A 56 1.47 3.62 5.83
C TYR A 56 2.63 4.53 6.28
N GLY A 57 3.61 4.72 5.39
CA GLY A 57 4.82 5.51 5.64
C GLY A 57 5.81 4.89 6.61
N SER A 58 5.58 3.67 7.08
CA SER A 58 6.51 2.92 7.92
C SER A 58 7.11 1.77 7.13
N VAL A 59 8.42 1.78 6.92
CA VAL A 59 9.15 0.73 6.19
C VAL A 59 9.64 -0.33 7.20
N PRO A 60 9.10 -1.56 7.18
CA PRO A 60 9.59 -2.65 8.02
C PRO A 60 11.06 -2.97 7.74
N ALA A 61 11.78 -3.52 8.73
CA ALA A 61 13.21 -3.83 8.59
C ALA A 61 13.52 -4.82 7.44
N SER A 62 12.62 -5.76 7.17
CA SER A 62 12.76 -6.73 6.08
C SER A 62 12.45 -6.15 4.69
N MET A 63 11.93 -4.93 4.65
CA MET A 63 11.51 -4.25 3.43
C MET A 63 12.41 -3.04 3.15
N GLU A 64 12.37 -2.58 1.93
CA GLU A 64 12.94 -1.32 1.48
C GLU A 64 11.90 -0.50 0.73
N GLU A 65 12.10 0.81 0.73
CA GLU A 65 11.22 1.76 0.08
C GLU A 65 11.76 2.07 -1.31
N LEU A 66 10.94 1.81 -2.33
CA LEU A 66 11.24 2.14 -3.73
C LEU A 66 10.67 3.52 -4.11
N VAL A 67 9.52 3.86 -3.55
CA VAL A 67 8.87 5.16 -3.70
C VAL A 67 8.50 5.65 -2.30
N ALA A 68 9.06 6.79 -1.91
CA ALA A 68 8.81 7.40 -0.61
C ALA A 68 7.33 7.72 -0.41
N SER A 69 6.82 7.52 0.81
CA SER A 69 5.42 7.82 1.10
C SER A 69 5.14 9.32 0.96
N GLU A 70 4.16 9.67 0.13
CA GLU A 70 3.62 11.02 0.03
C GLU A 70 2.46 11.23 1.04
N PRO A 71 2.17 12.47 1.49
CA PRO A 71 0.98 12.71 2.29
C PRO A 71 -0.30 12.34 1.54
N LEU A 72 -1.17 11.54 2.17
CA LEU A 72 -2.49 11.24 1.62
C LEU A 72 -3.40 12.47 1.68
N VAL A 73 -4.13 12.72 0.60
CA VAL A 73 -4.99 13.90 0.44
C VAL A 73 -6.44 13.55 0.74
N MET A 74 -7.09 14.36 1.58
CA MET A 74 -8.50 14.18 1.92
C MET A 74 -9.39 14.31 0.67
N GLY A 75 -10.36 13.41 0.54
CA GLY A 75 -11.26 13.31 -0.60
C GLY A 75 -10.70 12.54 -1.79
N HIS A 76 -9.43 12.11 -1.74
CA HIS A 76 -8.82 11.30 -2.79
C HIS A 76 -9.11 9.81 -2.56
N SER A 77 -9.15 9.09 -3.68
CA SER A 77 -9.28 7.63 -3.69
C SER A 77 -7.94 7.01 -4.00
N TYR A 78 -7.69 5.88 -3.37
CA TYR A 78 -6.44 5.15 -3.44
C TYR A 78 -6.70 3.67 -3.64
N ARG A 79 -5.70 2.99 -4.16
CA ARG A 79 -5.70 1.56 -4.43
C ARG A 79 -4.45 0.96 -3.80
N ILE A 80 -4.65 -0.02 -2.92
CA ILE A 80 -3.57 -0.78 -2.31
C ILE A 80 -3.47 -2.12 -3.02
N ARG A 81 -2.29 -2.45 -3.53
CA ARG A 81 -1.98 -3.76 -4.09
C ARG A 81 -0.94 -4.44 -3.24
N VAL A 82 -1.19 -5.71 -2.96
CA VAL A 82 -0.32 -6.55 -2.15
C VAL A 82 0.06 -7.77 -2.96
N SER A 83 1.36 -8.09 -3.00
CA SER A 83 1.89 -9.21 -3.79
C SER A 83 2.88 -10.04 -2.96
N ALA A 84 2.88 -11.35 -3.16
CA ALA A 84 3.84 -12.28 -2.55
C ALA A 84 4.40 -13.22 -3.62
N SER A 85 5.72 -13.43 -3.63
CA SER A 85 6.41 -14.28 -4.59
C SER A 85 6.08 -13.94 -6.06
N GLY A 86 5.87 -12.65 -6.35
CA GLY A 86 5.49 -12.15 -7.68
C GLY A 86 4.00 -12.35 -8.06
N ALA A 87 3.18 -12.96 -7.20
CA ALA A 87 1.75 -13.12 -7.40
C ALA A 87 0.95 -12.05 -6.64
N ALA A 88 -0.03 -11.43 -7.30
CA ALA A 88 -0.96 -10.53 -6.63
C ALA A 88 -1.82 -11.30 -5.63
N LEU A 89 -1.76 -10.92 -4.35
CA LEU A 89 -2.60 -11.48 -3.30
C LEU A 89 -3.96 -10.80 -3.21
N GLY A 90 -4.03 -9.53 -3.60
CA GLY A 90 -5.29 -8.80 -3.64
C GLY A 90 -5.13 -7.30 -3.81
N GLU A 91 -6.28 -6.65 -3.98
CA GLU A 91 -6.41 -5.21 -4.13
C GLU A 91 -7.45 -4.68 -3.13
N ILE A 92 -7.15 -3.52 -2.54
CA ILE A 92 -8.07 -2.81 -1.64
C ILE A 92 -8.28 -1.41 -2.21
N PRO A 93 -9.48 -1.10 -2.73
CA PRO A 93 -9.86 0.30 -2.91
C PRO A 93 -10.12 0.90 -1.53
N PHE A 94 -9.56 2.08 -1.27
CA PHE A 94 -9.97 2.88 -0.12
C PHE A 94 -10.04 4.34 -0.53
N ALA A 95 -11.01 5.05 0.01
CA ALA A 95 -11.09 6.48 -0.19
C ALA A 95 -10.88 7.15 1.16
N TYR A 96 -9.94 8.10 1.21
CA TYR A 96 -9.66 8.82 2.43
C TYR A 96 -10.65 9.97 2.56
N TRP A 97 -11.76 9.68 3.23
CA TRP A 97 -12.73 10.67 3.69
C TRP A 97 -12.68 10.63 5.21
N ALA A 98 -12.11 11.63 5.85
CA ALA A 98 -12.27 11.79 7.29
C ALA A 98 -13.10 13.05 7.55
N PRO A 99 -14.11 13.01 8.45
CA PRO A 99 -14.07 13.87 9.61
C PRO A 99 -13.11 13.25 10.64
N ASP A 100 -12.34 14.11 11.31
CA ASP A 100 -11.45 13.73 12.42
C ASP A 100 -12.19 12.98 13.56
#